data_AF-X1TU13-F1
#
_entry.id   AF-X1TU13-F1
#
_cell.length_a   1.000
_cell.length_b   1.000
_cell.length_c   1.000
_cell.angle_alpha   90.00
_cell.angle_beta   90.00
_cell.angle_gamma   90.00
#
_symmetry.space_group_name_H-M   'P 1'
#
loop_
_entity.id
_entity.type
_entity.pdbx_description
1 polymer ?
#
loop_
_entity_poly.entity_id
_entity_poly.type
_entity_poly.pdbx_seq_one_letter_code
_entity_poly.pdbx_strand_id
1 'polypeptide(L)'
;PDSCLDVLAQQIIGIALEDNILIEDLYTLIKQSYCYNKLTRKDFNQIIDYLAGEFTSLEDRHIYARIWHNKEKRMIGRKGKLCRVIYMTNIGTIPDESFIIVKIGTQTIGHLDESFVEKLKPGDVFVLGGDTYTFKYSRGMVIQVSASTQRPPTVPRWFSEMLPLSFDLANEIGKFRKLINEKFCSKKKKQEILDFILDYLYVDKNAANAIYQYFYEQFNFAQIPSNTRIIVEHTKDIRGNVIVFHTLFGRRVNDCLSRAVAFAISRTEHKDVLAQQIIGIALEDNILIEDLYTLIKQSYCY
;
A
#
# COMPACT_ATOMS: atom_id res chain seq x y z
N PRO A 1 -14.03 0.53 -8.83
CA PRO A 1 -13.59 -0.84 -8.49
C PRO A 1 -14.62 -1.82 -9.04
N ASP A 2 -14.18 -2.90 -9.65
CA ASP A 2 -15.07 -3.88 -10.30
C ASP A 2 -15.23 -5.11 -9.39
N SER A 3 -16.47 -5.57 -9.20
CA SER A 3 -16.81 -6.83 -8.52
C SER A 3 -16.22 -7.01 -7.11
N CYS A 4 -16.32 -5.99 -6.24
CA CYS A 4 -16.01 -6.12 -4.81
C CYS A 4 -17.00 -7.07 -4.11
N LEU A 5 -16.68 -8.36 -4.08
CA LEU A 5 -17.59 -9.43 -3.62
C LEU A 5 -17.89 -9.35 -2.12
N ASP A 6 -16.98 -8.77 -1.33
CA ASP A 6 -17.13 -8.48 0.10
C ASP A 6 -18.23 -7.44 0.36
N VAL A 7 -18.18 -6.30 -0.33
CA VAL A 7 -19.20 -5.25 -0.26
C VAL A 7 -20.52 -5.77 -0.80
N LEU A 8 -20.49 -6.58 -1.86
CA LEU A 8 -21.68 -7.22 -2.41
C LEU A 8 -22.34 -8.17 -1.40
N ALA A 9 -21.55 -8.97 -0.68
CA ALA A 9 -22.06 -9.89 0.32
C ALA A 9 -22.81 -9.14 1.43
N GLN A 10 -22.27 -8.02 1.90
CA GLN A 10 -22.94 -7.12 2.83
C GLN A 10 -24.24 -6.56 2.25
N GLN A 11 -24.23 -6.08 1.00
CA GLN A 11 -25.43 -5.55 0.35
C GLN A 11 -26.54 -6.61 0.21
N ILE A 12 -26.19 -7.85 -0.14
CA ILE A 12 -27.13 -8.97 -0.24
C ILE A 12 -27.78 -9.26 1.11
N ILE A 13 -27.01 -9.27 2.20
CA ILE A 13 -27.56 -9.40 3.55
C ILE A 13 -28.54 -8.25 3.81
N GLY A 14 -28.16 -7.00 3.50
CA GLY A 14 -29.02 -5.82 3.66
C GLY A 14 -30.37 -5.97 2.95
N ILE A 15 -30.38 -6.44 1.70
CA ILE A 15 -31.61 -6.69 0.93
C ILE A 15 -32.44 -7.82 1.58
N ALA A 16 -31.80 -8.94 1.93
CA ALA A 16 -32.45 -10.09 2.55
C ALA A 16 -32.98 -9.83 3.98
N LEU A 17 -32.52 -8.76 4.65
CA LEU A 17 -33.04 -8.31 5.94
C LEU A 17 -34.41 -7.64 5.83
N GLU A 18 -34.73 -7.06 4.69
CA GLU A 18 -35.96 -6.31 4.49
C GLU A 18 -37.09 -7.20 3.99
N ASP A 19 -36.84 -7.98 2.94
CA ASP A 19 -37.82 -8.96 2.45
C ASP A 19 -37.13 -10.17 1.81
N ASN A 20 -37.92 -11.21 1.58
CA ASN A 20 -37.50 -12.37 0.82
C ASN A 20 -37.48 -12.01 -0.67
N ILE A 21 -36.40 -12.37 -1.37
CA ILE A 21 -36.21 -12.01 -2.76
C ILE A 21 -35.89 -13.23 -3.61
N LEU A 22 -36.39 -13.24 -4.84
CA LEU A 22 -36.00 -14.21 -5.85
C LEU A 22 -34.55 -13.97 -6.27
N ILE A 23 -33.78 -15.05 -6.37
CA ILE A 23 -32.36 -15.00 -6.71
C ILE A 23 -32.13 -14.35 -8.08
N GLU A 24 -33.03 -14.59 -9.04
CA GLU A 24 -32.94 -13.99 -10.38
C GLU A 24 -33.15 -12.47 -10.36
N ASP A 25 -34.12 -12.00 -9.58
CA ASP A 25 -34.42 -10.57 -9.44
C ASP A 25 -33.27 -9.86 -8.75
N LEU A 26 -32.72 -10.48 -7.70
CA LEU A 26 -31.54 -9.98 -6.99
C LEU A 26 -30.33 -9.87 -7.93
N TYR A 27 -30.05 -10.91 -8.72
CA TYR A 27 -28.93 -10.90 -9.67
C TYR A 27 -29.11 -9.82 -10.74
N THR A 28 -30.32 -9.69 -11.30
CA THR A 28 -30.66 -8.63 -12.26
C THR A 28 -30.45 -7.25 -11.67
N LEU A 29 -30.94 -7.02 -10.45
CA LEU A 29 -30.80 -5.76 -9.73
C LEU A 29 -29.31 -5.41 -9.50
N ILE A 30 -28.52 -6.36 -9.00
CA ILE A 30 -27.09 -6.14 -8.73
C ILE A 30 -26.35 -5.75 -10.02
N LYS A 31 -26.64 -6.42 -11.14
CA LYS A 31 -25.99 -6.14 -12.43
C LYS A 31 -26.32 -4.77 -13.04
N GLN A 32 -27.36 -4.08 -12.56
CA GLN A 32 -27.64 -2.70 -12.97
C GLN A 32 -26.64 -1.70 -12.38
N SER A 33 -25.93 -2.07 -11.31
CA SER A 33 -24.87 -1.24 -10.73
C SER A 33 -23.62 -1.24 -11.60
N TYR A 34 -22.99 -0.06 -11.73
CA TYR A 34 -21.71 0.11 -12.43
C TYR A 34 -20.64 -0.87 -11.95
N CYS A 35 -20.53 -1.08 -10.63
CA CYS A 35 -19.49 -1.93 -10.04
C CYS A 35 -19.70 -3.43 -10.30
N TYR A 36 -20.92 -3.87 -10.63
CA TYR A 36 -21.28 -5.30 -10.74
C TYR A 36 -21.87 -5.67 -12.10
N ASN A 37 -21.83 -4.78 -13.09
CA ASN A 37 -22.36 -5.05 -14.44
C ASN A 37 -21.69 -6.26 -15.14
N LYS A 38 -20.43 -6.54 -14.81
CA LYS A 38 -19.62 -7.67 -15.28
C LYS A 38 -19.64 -8.87 -14.33
N LEU A 39 -20.37 -8.81 -13.21
CA LEU A 39 -20.43 -9.91 -12.24
C LEU A 39 -20.91 -11.19 -12.95
N THR A 40 -20.13 -12.26 -12.81
CA THR A 40 -20.50 -13.54 -13.41
C THR A 40 -21.54 -14.24 -12.56
N ARG A 41 -22.36 -15.07 -13.19
CA ARG A 41 -23.36 -15.84 -12.45
C ARG A 41 -22.72 -16.83 -11.47
N LYS A 42 -21.54 -17.33 -11.82
CA LYS A 42 -20.76 -18.23 -10.96
C LYS A 42 -20.36 -17.54 -9.66
N ASP A 43 -19.76 -16.35 -9.75
CA ASP A 43 -19.29 -15.61 -8.57
C ASP A 43 -20.46 -15.19 -7.69
N PHE A 44 -21.57 -14.75 -8.31
CA PHE A 44 -22.80 -14.45 -7.57
C PHE A 44 -23.34 -15.66 -6.79
N ASN A 45 -23.46 -16.82 -7.44
CA ASN A 45 -23.91 -18.04 -6.75
C ASN A 45 -22.95 -18.44 -5.61
N GLN A 46 -21.63 -18.31 -5.81
CA GLN A 46 -20.66 -18.57 -4.76
C GLN A 46 -20.85 -17.67 -3.53
N ILE A 47 -21.23 -16.40 -3.72
CA ILE A 47 -21.56 -15.50 -2.60
C ILE A 47 -22.83 -15.95 -1.90
N ILE A 48 -23.87 -16.36 -2.64
CA ILE A 48 -25.11 -16.88 -2.04
C ILE A 48 -24.82 -18.12 -1.21
N ASP A 49 -24.06 -19.07 -1.74
CA ASP A 49 -23.67 -20.30 -1.04
C ASP A 49 -22.84 -19.98 0.21
N TYR A 50 -21.95 -18.99 0.12
CA TYR A 50 -21.15 -18.50 1.25
C TYR A 50 -22.03 -17.90 2.35
N LEU A 51 -22.95 -17.01 1.99
CA LEU A 51 -23.88 -16.38 2.94
C LEU A 51 -24.89 -17.36 3.53
N ALA A 52 -25.24 -18.41 2.78
CA ALA A 52 -26.13 -19.49 3.23
C ALA A 52 -25.41 -20.52 4.12
N GLY A 53 -24.07 -20.47 4.19
CA GLY A 53 -23.24 -21.38 4.97
C GLY A 53 -23.16 -22.78 4.35
N GLU A 54 -23.19 -22.91 3.02
CA GLU A 54 -23.13 -24.21 2.33
C GLU A 54 -21.70 -24.76 2.20
N PHE A 55 -20.67 -23.99 2.55
CA PHE A 55 -19.29 -24.45 2.60
C PHE A 55 -18.99 -25.13 3.94
N THR A 56 -19.08 -26.47 3.95
CA THR A 56 -18.83 -27.31 5.13
C THR A 56 -17.44 -27.13 5.75
N SER A 57 -16.42 -26.74 4.97
CA SER A 57 -15.06 -26.44 5.46
C SER A 57 -14.96 -25.16 6.29
N LEU A 58 -16.03 -24.36 6.39
CA LEU A 58 -16.07 -23.11 7.15
C LEU A 58 -16.80 -23.24 8.49
N GLU A 59 -17.41 -24.40 8.78
CA GLU A 59 -18.05 -24.68 10.08
C GLU A 59 -17.02 -24.63 11.23
N ASP A 60 -15.82 -25.17 10.99
CA ASP A 60 -14.68 -25.13 11.92
C ASP A 60 -14.17 -23.70 12.20
N ARG A 61 -14.53 -22.73 11.36
CA ARG A 61 -14.16 -21.31 11.49
C ARG A 61 -15.29 -20.45 12.09
N HIS A 62 -16.35 -21.07 12.60
CA HIS A 62 -17.52 -20.39 13.16
C HIS A 62 -18.17 -19.36 12.20
N ILE A 63 -18.12 -19.61 10.88
CA ILE A 63 -18.77 -18.74 9.90
C ILE A 63 -20.25 -19.11 9.82
N TYR A 64 -21.07 -18.34 10.52
CA TYR A 64 -22.52 -18.58 10.58
C TYR A 64 -23.23 -18.05 9.34
N ALA A 65 -24.08 -18.90 8.75
CA ALA A 65 -25.02 -18.53 7.71
C ALA A 65 -25.87 -17.30 8.11
N ARG A 66 -25.87 -16.27 7.28
CA ARG A 66 -26.60 -15.00 7.48
C ARG A 66 -27.92 -14.96 6.71
N ILE A 67 -28.02 -15.72 5.65
CA ILE A 67 -29.24 -15.92 4.87
C ILE A 67 -29.66 -17.39 4.90
N TRP A 68 -30.92 -17.65 4.62
CA TRP A 68 -31.37 -18.97 4.18
C TRP A 68 -31.54 -18.93 2.67
N HIS A 69 -31.38 -20.08 2.03
CA HIS A 69 -31.54 -20.25 0.60
C HIS A 69 -32.48 -21.43 0.34
N ASN A 70 -33.65 -21.15 -0.24
CA ASN A 70 -34.59 -22.18 -0.66
C ASN A 70 -34.36 -22.46 -2.15
N LYS A 71 -33.71 -23.58 -2.46
CA LYS A 71 -33.33 -23.97 -3.83
C LYS A 71 -34.55 -24.28 -4.71
N GLU A 72 -35.63 -24.81 -4.15
CA GLU A 72 -36.86 -25.14 -4.89
C GLU A 72 -37.60 -23.87 -5.33
N LYS A 73 -37.78 -22.93 -4.40
CA LYS A 73 -38.46 -21.66 -4.65
C LYS A 73 -37.54 -20.60 -5.25
N ARG A 74 -36.23 -20.86 -5.32
CA ARG A 74 -35.18 -19.92 -5.75
C ARG A 74 -35.24 -18.58 -5.01
N MET A 75 -35.54 -18.65 -3.72
CA MET A 75 -35.65 -17.47 -2.86
C MET A 75 -34.57 -17.48 -1.78
N ILE A 76 -34.17 -16.29 -1.37
CA ILE A 76 -33.36 -16.08 -0.19
C ILE A 76 -34.07 -15.15 0.79
N GLY A 77 -33.65 -15.20 2.05
CA GLY A 77 -34.08 -14.26 3.07
C GLY A 77 -33.20 -14.35 4.32
N ARG A 78 -33.45 -13.47 5.28
CA ARG A 78 -32.69 -13.42 6.54
C ARG A 78 -32.73 -14.72 7.34
N LYS A 79 -31.56 -15.17 7.79
CA LYS A 79 -31.43 -16.26 8.78
C LYS A 79 -30.97 -15.73 10.14
N GLY A 80 -31.67 -16.15 11.20
CA GLY A 80 -31.31 -15.82 12.59
C GLY A 80 -31.83 -14.47 13.09
N LYS A 81 -32.21 -14.42 14.37
CA LYS A 81 -32.82 -13.24 15.01
C LYS A 81 -31.84 -12.06 15.12
N LEU A 82 -30.55 -12.34 15.37
CA LEU A 82 -29.50 -11.33 15.57
C LEU A 82 -28.94 -10.75 14.27
N CYS A 83 -29.30 -11.29 13.10
CA CYS A 83 -28.72 -10.87 11.82
C CYS A 83 -28.87 -9.37 11.55
N ARG A 84 -30.01 -8.77 11.92
CA ARG A 84 -30.26 -7.33 11.76
C ARG A 84 -29.35 -6.49 12.66
N VAL A 85 -29.17 -6.90 13.91
CA VAL A 85 -28.29 -6.21 14.87
C VAL A 85 -26.85 -6.24 14.36
N ILE A 86 -26.36 -7.42 13.98
CA ILE A 86 -25.00 -7.61 13.48
C ILE A 86 -24.75 -6.78 12.22
N TYR A 87 -25.70 -6.77 11.29
CA TYR A 87 -25.59 -5.95 10.09
C TYR A 87 -25.52 -4.46 10.44
N MET A 88 -26.44 -3.95 11.26
CA MET A 88 -26.48 -2.52 11.59
C MET A 88 -25.28 -2.03 12.40
N THR A 89 -24.64 -2.89 13.20
CA THR A 89 -23.42 -2.52 13.95
C THR A 89 -22.14 -2.61 13.11
N ASN A 90 -22.18 -3.26 11.95
CA ASN A 90 -21.01 -3.50 11.09
C ASN A 90 -21.24 -3.02 9.65
N ILE A 91 -22.26 -2.19 9.40
CA ILE A 91 -22.55 -1.67 8.08
C ILE A 91 -21.55 -0.57 7.74
N GLY A 92 -20.82 -0.77 6.66
CA GLY A 92 -19.89 0.21 6.13
C GLY A 92 -18.95 -0.41 5.11
N THR A 93 -18.11 0.41 4.50
CA THR A 93 -16.99 -0.04 3.65
C THR A 93 -15.66 0.52 4.14
N ILE A 94 -15.69 1.32 5.21
CA ILE A 94 -14.48 1.83 5.87
C ILE A 94 -14.04 0.70 6.81
N PRO A 95 -12.88 0.08 6.58
CA PRO A 95 -12.37 -0.92 7.50
C PRO A 95 -12.04 -0.27 8.83
N ASP A 96 -12.26 -0.99 9.94
CA ASP A 96 -11.75 -0.55 11.22
C ASP A 96 -10.22 -0.57 11.18
N GLU A 97 -9.58 0.56 11.48
CA GLU A 97 -8.14 0.61 11.69
C GLU A 97 -7.82 0.02 13.07
N SER A 98 -7.12 -1.11 13.07
CA SER A 98 -6.64 -1.77 14.28
C SER A 98 -5.39 -1.07 14.81
N PHE A 99 -5.57 -0.33 15.91
CA PHE A 99 -4.45 0.21 16.66
C PHE A 99 -3.90 -0.83 17.64
N ILE A 100 -2.59 -1.03 17.60
CA ILE A 100 -1.84 -1.83 18.57
C ILE A 100 -1.38 -0.90 19.71
N ILE A 101 -1.68 -1.28 20.94
CA ILE A 101 -1.34 -0.51 22.13
C ILE A 101 0.15 -0.68 22.43
N VAL A 102 0.88 0.43 22.55
CA VAL A 102 2.29 0.45 22.94
C VAL A 102 2.40 0.60 24.45
N LYS A 103 3.09 -0.32 25.12
CA LYS A 103 3.28 -0.29 26.58
C LYS A 103 4.73 -0.39 27.03
N ILE A 104 5.04 0.27 28.15
CA ILE A 104 6.23 0.02 28.96
C ILE A 104 5.76 -0.59 30.28
N GLY A 105 5.96 -1.89 30.44
CA GLY A 105 5.41 -2.61 31.59
C GLY A 105 3.88 -2.52 31.58
N THR A 106 3.30 -1.83 32.55
CA THR A 106 1.86 -1.61 32.67
C THR A 106 1.38 -0.29 32.05
N GLN A 107 2.29 0.66 31.82
CA GLN A 107 1.95 2.00 31.34
C GLN A 107 1.73 1.99 29.82
N THR A 108 0.59 2.52 29.38
CA THR A 108 0.32 2.79 27.97
C THR A 108 1.02 4.08 27.53
N ILE A 109 1.75 4.00 26.43
CA ILE A 109 2.52 5.10 25.86
C ILE A 109 1.78 5.71 24.65
N GLY A 110 1.11 4.87 23.88
CA GLY A 110 0.36 5.32 22.71
C GLY A 110 -0.12 4.15 21.86
N HIS A 111 -0.33 4.42 20.59
CA HIS A 111 -0.92 3.51 19.62
C HIS A 111 -0.10 3.53 18.33
N LEU A 112 -0.01 2.37 17.66
CA LEU A 112 0.61 2.21 16.35
C LEU A 112 -0.32 1.41 15.45
N ASP A 113 -0.19 1.59 14.14
CA ASP A 113 -0.84 0.71 13.17
C ASP A 113 -0.34 -0.72 13.28
N GLU A 114 -1.25 -1.68 13.16
CA GLU A 114 -0.92 -3.10 13.04
C GLU A 114 0.10 -3.37 11.92
N SER A 115 -0.10 -2.78 10.74
CA SER A 115 0.78 -2.96 9.58
C SER A 115 2.22 -2.45 9.80
N PHE A 116 2.41 -1.51 10.72
CA PHE A 116 3.75 -1.06 11.13
C PHE A 116 4.36 -2.04 12.12
N VAL A 117 3.58 -2.49 13.10
CA VAL A 117 4.02 -3.47 14.11
C VAL A 117 4.43 -4.81 13.48
N GLU A 118 3.72 -5.27 12.45
CA GLU A 118 4.05 -6.51 11.72
C GLU A 118 5.47 -6.52 11.13
N LYS A 119 6.04 -5.34 10.86
CA LYS A 119 7.38 -5.20 10.27
C LYS A 119 8.49 -5.12 11.32
N LEU A 120 8.13 -4.92 12.60
CA LEU A 120 9.10 -4.74 13.67
C LEU A 120 9.73 -6.07 14.09
N LYS A 121 11.05 -6.06 14.24
CA LYS A 121 11.84 -7.15 14.83
C LYS A 121 12.30 -6.76 16.23
N PRO A 122 12.35 -7.70 17.20
CA PRO A 122 12.88 -7.42 18.53
C PRO A 122 14.23 -6.71 18.45
N GLY A 123 14.34 -5.54 19.08
CA GLY A 123 15.51 -4.66 19.02
C GLY A 123 15.35 -3.42 18.11
N ASP A 124 14.32 -3.36 17.27
CA ASP A 124 14.05 -2.19 16.42
C ASP A 124 13.71 -0.94 17.24
N VAL A 125 14.25 0.20 16.82
CA VAL A 125 14.05 1.52 17.44
C VAL A 125 13.18 2.38 16.54
N PHE A 126 12.03 2.83 17.07
CA PHE A 126 11.07 3.70 16.37
C PHE A 126 10.75 4.94 17.19
N VAL A 127 10.20 5.97 16.53
CA VAL A 127 9.78 7.22 17.17
C VAL A 127 8.27 7.25 17.33
N LEU A 128 7.79 7.56 18.53
CA LEU A 128 6.37 7.76 18.84
C LEU A 128 6.23 8.99 19.74
N GLY A 129 5.39 9.96 19.36
CA GLY A 129 5.20 11.18 20.15
C GLY A 129 6.46 12.05 20.32
N GLY A 130 7.48 11.86 19.47
CA GLY A 130 8.77 12.56 19.55
C GLY A 130 9.86 11.79 20.31
N ASP A 131 9.48 10.78 21.08
CA ASP A 131 10.41 9.94 21.86
C ASP A 131 10.75 8.63 21.13
N THR A 132 11.93 8.08 21.43
CA THR A 132 12.41 6.82 20.85
C THR A 132 12.12 5.62 21.75
N TYR A 133 11.63 4.54 21.17
CA TYR A 133 11.32 3.30 21.87
C TYR A 133 11.93 2.09 21.16
N THR A 134 12.39 1.11 21.94
CA THR A 134 12.89 -0.17 21.42
C THR A 134 11.83 -1.25 21.54
N PHE A 135 11.46 -1.88 20.42
CA PHE A 135 10.51 -2.99 20.39
C PHE A 135 11.09 -4.25 21.03
N LYS A 136 10.34 -4.89 21.94
CA LYS A 136 10.74 -6.15 22.59
C LYS A 136 10.00 -7.34 22.02
N TYR A 137 8.67 -7.33 22.14
CA TYR A 137 7.79 -8.39 21.68
C TYR A 137 6.36 -7.90 21.55
N SER A 138 5.56 -8.63 20.77
CA SER A 138 4.13 -8.44 20.64
C SER A 138 3.37 -9.55 21.40
N ARG A 139 2.23 -9.21 22.00
CA ARG A 139 1.29 -10.15 22.61
C ARG A 139 -0.14 -9.68 22.37
N GLY A 140 -0.80 -10.28 21.38
CA GLY A 140 -2.13 -9.83 20.94
C GLY A 140 -2.07 -8.41 20.41
N MET A 141 -3.01 -7.56 20.84
CA MET A 141 -3.09 -6.13 20.44
C MET A 141 -2.19 -5.20 21.26
N VAL A 142 -1.14 -5.73 21.89
CA VAL A 142 -0.23 -4.97 22.74
C VAL A 142 1.21 -5.29 22.36
N ILE A 143 2.02 -4.26 22.11
CA ILE A 143 3.49 -4.40 22.07
C ILE A 143 4.12 -3.90 23.36
N GLN A 144 5.15 -4.61 23.79
CA GLN A 144 5.99 -4.18 24.90
C GLN A 144 7.27 -3.54 24.37
N VAL A 145 7.58 -2.37 24.90
CA VAL A 145 8.76 -1.60 24.53
C VAL A 145 9.56 -1.25 25.79
N SER A 146 10.82 -0.85 25.59
CA SER A 146 11.57 -0.13 26.62
C SER A 146 11.75 1.31 26.20
N ALA A 147 11.64 2.23 27.17
CA ALA A 147 12.24 3.55 27.05
C ALA A 147 13.76 3.34 26.98
N SER A 148 14.36 3.60 25.82
CA SER A 148 15.81 3.65 25.69
C SER A 148 16.22 4.44 24.46
N THR A 149 17.26 5.23 24.68
CA THR A 149 17.62 6.54 24.10
C THR A 149 19.03 6.53 23.50
N GLN A 150 19.37 7.55 22.69
CA GLN A 150 20.63 7.80 21.94
C GLN A 150 20.95 6.94 20.70
N ARG A 151 20.15 5.92 20.37
CA ARG A 151 20.33 5.23 19.08
C ARG A 151 19.43 5.86 18.02
N PRO A 152 19.95 6.12 16.80
CA PRO A 152 19.10 6.61 15.72
C PRO A 152 18.00 5.57 15.42
N PRO A 153 16.80 6.01 15.01
CA PRO A 153 15.73 5.10 14.63
C PRO A 153 16.19 4.11 13.55
N THR A 154 15.99 2.82 13.78
CA THR A 154 16.32 1.78 12.79
C THR A 154 15.22 1.62 11.75
N VAL A 155 13.97 1.92 12.13
CA VAL A 155 12.84 1.94 11.21
C VAL A 155 12.48 3.38 10.82
N PRO A 156 12.08 3.61 9.55
CA PRO A 156 11.70 4.94 9.08
C PRO A 156 10.46 5.46 9.82
N ARG A 157 10.31 6.79 9.87
CA ARG A 157 9.14 7.42 10.47
C ARG A 157 7.87 6.99 9.75
N TRP A 158 6.93 6.41 10.51
CA TRP A 158 5.59 6.10 10.05
C TRP A 158 4.79 7.40 9.87
N PHE A 159 4.11 7.52 8.73
CA PHE A 159 3.24 8.65 8.37
C PHE A 159 1.94 8.06 7.81
N SER A 160 0.85 8.09 8.59
CA SER A 160 -0.47 7.60 8.16
C SER A 160 -1.25 8.55 7.25
N GLU A 161 -0.94 9.84 7.26
CA GLU A 161 -1.95 10.82 6.85
C GLU A 161 -1.96 11.21 5.37
N MET A 162 -0.98 10.78 4.56
CA MET A 162 -0.96 11.12 3.13
C MET A 162 -1.40 9.95 2.26
N LEU A 163 -2.41 10.22 1.43
CA LEU A 163 -2.76 9.36 0.30
C LEU A 163 -1.48 9.06 -0.49
N PRO A 164 -1.19 7.78 -0.76
CA PRO A 164 0.02 7.43 -1.49
C PRO A 164 0.01 8.06 -2.87
N LEU A 165 1.19 8.51 -3.32
CA LEU A 165 1.38 8.97 -4.70
C LEU A 165 0.84 7.90 -5.67
N SER A 166 -0.16 8.28 -6.48
CA SER A 166 -0.75 7.38 -7.47
C SER A 166 0.22 7.15 -8.64
N PHE A 167 0.06 6.03 -9.34
CA PHE A 167 0.88 5.72 -10.51
C PHE A 167 0.77 6.81 -11.59
N ASP A 168 -0.46 7.27 -11.88
CA ASP A 168 -0.71 8.26 -12.92
C ASP A 168 -0.05 9.60 -12.59
N LEU A 169 -0.21 10.09 -11.34
CA LEU A 169 0.43 11.32 -10.90
C LEU A 169 1.96 11.18 -10.87
N ALA A 170 2.48 10.03 -10.42
CA ALA A 170 3.91 9.75 -10.44
C ALA A 170 4.47 9.78 -11.88
N ASN A 171 3.73 9.22 -12.84
CA ASN A 171 4.09 9.23 -14.25
C ASN A 171 4.09 10.66 -14.83
N GLU A 172 3.10 11.49 -14.50
CA GLU A 172 3.07 12.90 -14.92
C GLU A 172 4.24 13.71 -14.34
N ILE A 173 4.56 13.52 -13.05
CA ILE A 173 5.76 14.11 -12.45
C ILE A 173 7.02 13.59 -13.17
N GLY A 174 7.07 12.30 -13.49
CA GLY A 174 8.18 11.70 -14.24
C GLY A 174 8.35 12.30 -15.64
N LYS A 175 7.26 12.58 -16.35
CA LYS A 175 7.29 13.29 -17.65
C LYS A 175 7.82 14.71 -17.48
N PHE A 176 7.36 15.44 -16.47
CA PHE A 176 7.88 16.77 -16.17
C PHE A 176 9.39 16.74 -15.89
N ARG A 177 9.88 15.79 -15.08
CA ARG A 177 11.32 15.58 -14.81
C ARG A 177 12.10 15.34 -16.09
N LYS A 178 11.55 14.56 -17.02
CA LYS A 178 12.16 14.32 -18.34
C LYS A 178 12.27 15.60 -19.16
N LEU A 179 11.20 16.40 -19.24
CA LEU A 179 11.20 17.68 -19.97
C LEU A 179 12.23 18.66 -19.41
N ILE A 180 12.37 18.73 -18.08
CA ILE A 180 13.39 19.55 -17.42
C ILE A 180 14.80 19.04 -17.78
N ASN A 181 15.02 17.72 -17.70
CA ASN A 181 16.30 17.12 -18.08
C ASN A 181 16.69 17.43 -19.54
N GLU A 182 15.75 17.35 -20.48
CA GLU A 182 15.98 17.67 -21.90
C GLU A 182 16.41 19.13 -22.11
N LYS A 183 15.83 20.07 -21.35
CA LYS A 183 16.22 21.48 -21.38
C LYS A 183 17.64 21.70 -20.85
N PHE A 184 18.02 21.02 -19.76
CA PHE A 184 19.39 21.07 -19.26
C PHE A 184 20.40 20.45 -20.24
N CYS A 185 20.09 19.28 -20.81
CA CYS A 185 20.95 18.65 -21.84
C CYS A 185 21.12 19.54 -23.08
N SER A 186 20.09 20.30 -23.44
CA SER A 186 20.11 21.26 -24.55
C SER A 186 20.78 22.60 -24.19
N LYS A 187 21.37 22.71 -22.99
CA LYS A 187 22.04 23.93 -22.47
C LYS A 187 21.16 25.19 -22.56
N LYS A 188 19.87 25.02 -22.31
CA LYS A 188 18.92 26.15 -22.28
C LYS A 188 19.28 27.14 -21.17
N LYS A 189 19.04 28.43 -21.42
CA LYS A 189 19.31 29.47 -20.42
C LYS A 189 18.39 29.29 -19.21
N LYS A 190 18.89 29.64 -18.02
CA LYS A 190 18.10 29.58 -16.76
C LYS A 190 16.73 30.23 -16.91
N GLN A 191 16.66 31.41 -17.55
CA GLN A 191 15.39 32.12 -17.73
C GLN A 191 14.38 31.32 -18.56
N GLU A 192 14.80 30.70 -19.67
CA GLU A 192 13.91 29.86 -20.51
C GLU A 192 13.35 28.64 -19.73
N ILE A 193 14.13 28.09 -18.80
CA ILE A 193 13.67 26.98 -17.96
C ILE A 193 12.71 27.47 -16.87
N LEU A 194 12.97 28.64 -16.27
CA LEU A 194 12.05 29.26 -15.31
C LEU A 194 10.71 29.61 -15.94
N ASP A 195 10.71 30.23 -17.12
CA ASP A 195 9.49 30.58 -17.85
C ASP A 195 8.67 29.31 -18.16
N PHE A 196 9.33 28.23 -18.59
CA PHE A 196 8.68 26.93 -18.76
C PHE A 196 8.06 26.39 -17.47
N ILE A 197 8.75 26.49 -16.33
CA ILE A 197 8.23 25.99 -15.04
C ILE A 197 6.99 26.80 -14.63
N LEU A 198 7.02 28.12 -14.81
CA LEU A 198 5.88 29.01 -14.52
C LEU A 198 4.67 28.64 -15.38
N ASP A 199 4.87 28.45 -16.69
CA ASP A 199 3.81 28.13 -17.63
C ASP A 199 3.26 26.70 -17.42
N TYR A 200 4.12 25.74 -17.10
CA TYR A 200 3.73 24.33 -16.98
C TYR A 200 3.05 24.02 -15.65
N LEU A 201 3.52 24.60 -14.53
CA LEU A 201 3.03 24.29 -13.19
C LEU A 201 2.13 25.37 -12.57
N TYR A 202 2.01 26.55 -13.19
CA TYR A 202 1.20 27.66 -12.69
C TYR A 202 1.57 28.09 -11.27
N VAL A 203 2.88 28.09 -10.97
CA VAL A 203 3.44 28.44 -9.65
C VAL A 203 3.95 29.87 -9.61
N ASP A 204 4.22 30.40 -8.42
CA ASP A 204 4.90 31.68 -8.27
C ASP A 204 6.41 31.61 -8.59
N LYS A 205 7.06 32.77 -8.69
CA LYS A 205 8.48 32.90 -9.05
C LYS A 205 9.43 32.26 -8.03
N ASN A 206 9.10 32.29 -6.74
CA ASN A 206 9.92 31.71 -5.69
C ASN A 206 9.87 30.18 -5.79
N ALA A 207 8.67 29.62 -5.93
CA ALA A 207 8.46 28.19 -6.16
C ALA A 207 9.16 27.72 -7.44
N ALA A 208 9.02 28.45 -8.56
CA ALA A 208 9.69 28.12 -9.80
C ALA A 208 11.22 28.10 -9.65
N ASN A 209 11.79 29.08 -8.95
CA ASN A 209 13.24 29.11 -8.70
C ASN A 209 13.67 27.98 -7.77
N ALA A 210 12.91 27.61 -6.74
CA ALA A 210 13.20 26.46 -5.89
C ALA A 210 13.20 25.15 -6.67
N ILE A 211 12.20 24.93 -7.52
CA ILE A 211 12.11 23.76 -8.41
C ILE A 211 13.28 23.72 -9.39
N TYR A 212 13.61 24.86 -10.01
CA TYR A 212 14.77 24.96 -10.88
C TYR A 212 16.06 24.57 -10.16
N GLN A 213 16.31 25.13 -8.97
CA GLN A 213 17.55 24.88 -8.23
C GLN A 213 17.64 23.41 -7.82
N TYR A 214 16.54 22.82 -7.35
CA TYR A 214 16.47 21.38 -7.04
C TYR A 214 16.91 20.51 -8.23
N PHE A 215 16.38 20.76 -9.43
CA PHE A 215 16.78 19.98 -10.61
C PHE A 215 18.16 20.33 -11.14
N TYR A 216 18.60 21.58 -11.00
CA TYR A 216 19.92 22.02 -11.41
C TYR A 216 21.00 21.36 -10.56
N GLU A 217 20.83 21.32 -9.23
CA GLU A 217 21.70 20.58 -8.32
C GLU A 217 21.72 19.09 -8.65
N GLN A 218 20.54 18.48 -8.81
CA GLN A 218 20.44 17.07 -9.19
C GLN A 218 21.16 16.80 -10.51
N PHE A 219 20.95 17.61 -11.55
CA PHE A 219 21.56 17.44 -12.88
C PHE A 219 23.09 17.55 -12.86
N ASN A 220 23.62 18.44 -12.03
CA ASN A 220 25.08 18.62 -11.90
C ASN A 220 25.73 17.50 -11.09
N PHE A 221 25.00 16.90 -10.15
CA PHE A 221 25.51 15.82 -9.31
C PHE A 221 25.30 14.43 -9.93
N ALA A 222 24.13 14.18 -10.51
CA ALA A 222 23.71 12.90 -11.05
C ALA A 222 22.72 13.06 -12.22
N GLN A 223 22.24 11.95 -12.77
CA GLN A 223 21.15 12.01 -13.74
C GLN A 223 19.82 12.35 -13.03
N ILE A 224 18.86 12.91 -13.78
CA ILE A 224 17.50 13.12 -13.28
C ILE A 224 16.67 11.86 -13.57
N PRO A 225 16.10 11.20 -12.54
CA PRO A 225 15.20 10.06 -12.73
C PRO A 225 13.86 10.54 -13.31
N SER A 226 13.24 9.72 -14.15
CA SER A 226 12.00 10.07 -14.86
C SER A 226 11.13 8.83 -15.06
N ASN A 227 9.96 9.00 -15.67
CA ASN A 227 9.06 7.90 -15.97
C ASN A 227 9.64 6.85 -16.94
N THR A 228 10.69 7.19 -17.69
CA THR A 228 11.40 6.27 -18.60
C THR A 228 12.84 6.01 -18.16
N ARG A 229 13.25 6.48 -16.97
CA ARG A 229 14.62 6.33 -16.47
C ARG A 229 14.62 6.08 -14.97
N ILE A 230 14.97 4.85 -14.62
CA ILE A 230 15.29 4.46 -13.24
C ILE A 230 16.78 4.70 -13.02
N ILE A 231 17.14 5.28 -11.88
CA ILE A 231 18.54 5.45 -11.46
C ILE A 231 18.76 4.55 -10.25
N VAL A 232 19.86 3.81 -10.26
CA VAL A 232 20.31 3.02 -9.12
C VAL A 232 21.60 3.66 -8.63
N GLU A 233 21.56 4.22 -7.44
CA GLU A 233 22.69 4.90 -6.81
C GLU A 233 23.26 4.01 -5.71
N HIS A 234 24.58 3.85 -5.70
CA HIS A 234 25.29 3.16 -4.63
C HIS A 234 25.99 4.21 -3.78
N THR A 235 25.53 4.35 -2.54
CA THR A 235 26.07 5.32 -1.58
C THR A 235 26.52 4.62 -0.31
N LYS A 236 27.27 5.32 0.53
CA LYS A 236 27.67 4.89 1.86
C LYS A 236 27.07 5.84 2.87
N ASP A 237 26.18 5.34 3.71
CA ASP A 237 25.70 6.06 4.88
C ASP A 237 26.46 5.56 6.13
N ILE A 238 26.22 6.19 7.29
CA ILE A 238 26.78 5.84 8.60
C ILE A 238 26.54 4.36 8.94
N ARG A 239 25.52 3.73 8.34
CA ARG A 239 25.12 2.33 8.55
C ARG A 239 25.81 1.32 7.62
N GLY A 240 26.49 1.78 6.56
CA GLY A 240 27.12 0.91 5.57
C GLY A 240 26.75 1.26 4.12
N ASN A 241 26.93 0.31 3.21
CA ASN A 241 26.55 0.45 1.81
C ASN A 241 25.03 0.46 1.68
N VAL A 242 24.52 1.45 0.95
CA VAL A 242 23.10 1.61 0.65
C VAL A 242 22.91 1.70 -0.86
N ILE A 243 22.02 0.89 -1.40
CA ILE A 243 21.59 0.97 -2.80
C ILE A 243 20.25 1.68 -2.85
N VAL A 244 20.18 2.82 -3.53
CA VAL A 244 18.98 3.63 -3.69
C VAL A 244 18.47 3.55 -5.12
N PHE A 245 17.27 2.99 -5.30
CA PHE A 245 16.53 3.00 -6.55
C PHE A 245 15.67 4.25 -6.60
N HIS A 246 15.99 5.19 -7.47
CA HIS A 246 15.16 6.35 -7.72
C HIS A 246 14.03 5.98 -8.68
N THR A 247 12.90 5.50 -8.13
CA THR A 247 11.71 5.06 -8.87
C THR A 247 10.48 5.89 -8.52
N LEU A 248 9.97 6.60 -9.52
CA LEU A 248 8.80 7.47 -9.36
C LEU A 248 7.56 6.86 -10.04
N PHE A 249 7.08 5.73 -9.52
CA PHE A 249 5.89 5.02 -10.02
C PHE A 249 4.77 4.90 -8.99
N GLY A 250 4.87 5.65 -7.89
CA GLY A 250 3.90 5.61 -6.81
C GLY A 250 4.09 4.43 -5.85
N ARG A 251 3.40 4.49 -4.72
CA ARG A 251 3.64 3.57 -3.57
C ARG A 251 3.45 2.11 -3.95
N ARG A 252 2.32 1.78 -4.58
CA ARG A 252 1.95 0.39 -4.91
C ARG A 252 2.96 -0.28 -5.84
N VAL A 253 3.48 0.45 -6.83
CA VAL A 253 4.48 -0.09 -7.76
C VAL A 253 5.81 -0.27 -7.05
N ASN A 254 6.24 0.73 -6.28
CA ASN A 254 7.48 0.64 -5.50
C ASN A 254 7.41 -0.49 -4.44
N ASP A 255 6.24 -0.77 -3.85
CA ASP A 255 6.04 -1.90 -2.91
C ASP A 255 6.16 -3.26 -3.60
N CYS A 256 5.61 -3.39 -4.81
CA CYS A 256 5.75 -4.62 -5.58
C CYS A 256 7.21 -4.82 -6.01
N LEU A 257 7.84 -3.77 -6.53
CA LEU A 257 9.23 -3.80 -6.95
C LEU A 257 10.19 -4.10 -5.79
N SER A 258 9.97 -3.50 -4.63
CA SER A 258 10.82 -3.74 -3.44
C SER A 258 10.76 -5.20 -3.00
N ARG A 259 9.56 -5.81 -2.99
CA ARG A 259 9.39 -7.24 -2.68
C ARG A 259 10.02 -8.13 -3.73
N ALA A 260 9.85 -7.81 -5.01
CA ALA A 260 10.45 -8.57 -6.10
C ALA A 260 11.99 -8.54 -6.03
N VAL A 261 12.57 -7.36 -5.82
CA VAL A 261 14.02 -7.17 -5.67
C VAL A 261 14.53 -7.89 -4.42
N ALA A 262 13.88 -7.72 -3.26
CA ALA A 262 14.27 -8.38 -2.02
C ALA A 262 14.20 -9.92 -2.14
N PHE A 263 13.13 -10.46 -2.74
CA PHE A 263 12.99 -11.89 -3.00
C PHE A 263 14.12 -12.42 -3.87
N ALA A 264 14.46 -11.67 -4.91
CA ALA A 264 15.45 -12.12 -5.85
C ALA A 264 16.88 -12.05 -5.29
N ILE A 265 17.21 -11.01 -4.52
CA ILE A 265 18.46 -10.95 -3.76
C ILE A 265 18.52 -12.09 -2.73
N SER A 266 17.42 -12.38 -2.04
CA SER A 266 17.37 -13.50 -1.10
C SER A 266 17.67 -14.85 -1.76
N ARG A 267 17.28 -15.03 -3.03
CA ARG A 267 17.62 -16.25 -3.79
C ARG A 267 19.06 -16.31 -4.27
N THR A 268 19.67 -15.18 -4.65
CA THR A 268 21.04 -15.17 -5.18
C THR A 268 22.08 -15.10 -4.07
N GLU A 269 21.85 -14.27 -3.06
CA GLU A 269 22.80 -13.99 -1.98
C GLU A 269 22.52 -14.80 -0.70
N HIS A 270 21.40 -15.53 -0.63
CA HIS A 270 20.94 -16.24 0.58
C HIS A 270 20.82 -15.33 1.81
N LYS A 271 20.42 -14.07 1.60
CA LYS A 271 20.31 -13.04 2.65
C LYS A 271 18.94 -12.36 2.65
N ASP A 272 18.47 -12.00 3.83
CA ASP A 272 17.28 -11.17 3.98
C ASP A 272 17.65 -9.69 3.83
N VAL A 273 17.00 -9.00 2.91
CA VAL A 273 17.21 -7.56 2.70
C VAL A 273 15.98 -6.78 3.15
N LEU A 274 16.21 -5.74 3.95
CA LEU A 274 15.19 -4.77 4.30
C LEU A 274 15.12 -3.71 3.20
N ALA A 275 14.00 -3.68 2.48
CA ALA A 275 13.72 -2.64 1.52
C ALA A 275 12.91 -1.52 2.19
N GLN A 276 13.50 -0.33 2.30
CA GLN A 276 12.82 0.84 2.83
C GLN A 276 12.33 1.75 1.70
N GLN A 277 11.15 2.35 1.89
CA GLN A 277 10.50 3.13 0.85
C GLN A 277 10.57 4.63 1.16
N ILE A 278 11.09 5.40 0.20
CA ILE A 278 10.99 6.86 0.13
C ILE A 278 10.45 7.20 -1.28
N ILE A 279 10.92 8.25 -1.96
CA ILE A 279 10.70 8.53 -3.40
C ILE A 279 11.37 7.42 -4.28
N GLY A 280 11.77 6.30 -3.67
CA GLY A 280 12.58 5.23 -4.20
C GLY A 280 12.65 4.03 -3.24
N ILE A 281 13.48 3.04 -3.56
CA ILE A 281 13.75 1.86 -2.70
C ILE A 281 15.18 1.99 -2.17
N ALA A 282 15.40 1.86 -0.87
CA ALA A 282 16.72 1.75 -0.27
C ALA A 282 16.96 0.32 0.22
N LEU A 283 18.10 -0.27 -0.14
CA LEU A 283 18.58 -1.56 0.35
C LEU A 283 19.85 -1.32 1.16
N GLU A 284 19.90 -1.83 2.39
CA GLU A 284 21.09 -1.78 3.25
C GLU A 284 21.84 -3.13 3.15
N ASP A 285 22.85 -3.26 2.29
CA ASP A 285 23.84 -4.36 2.32
C ASP A 285 24.98 -4.18 1.28
N ASN A 286 26.04 -4.98 1.39
CA ASN A 286 27.11 -5.14 0.39
C ASN A 286 26.65 -6.09 -0.74
N ILE A 287 25.79 -5.61 -1.64
CA ILE A 287 25.35 -6.38 -2.83
C ILE A 287 26.16 -5.91 -4.04
N LEU A 288 26.68 -6.85 -4.84
CA LEU A 288 27.35 -6.55 -6.11
C LEU A 288 26.31 -6.10 -7.15
N ILE A 289 26.59 -4.98 -7.82
CA ILE A 289 25.68 -4.34 -8.79
C ILE A 289 25.40 -5.24 -10.00
N GLU A 290 26.35 -6.09 -10.38
CA GLU A 290 26.22 -6.99 -11.54
C GLU A 290 25.10 -8.01 -11.34
N ASP A 291 24.94 -8.53 -10.13
CA ASP A 291 23.87 -9.48 -9.81
C ASP A 291 22.51 -8.80 -9.91
N LEU A 292 22.41 -7.56 -9.41
CA LEU A 292 21.17 -6.79 -9.42
C LEU A 292 20.76 -6.34 -10.84
N TYR A 293 21.74 -5.94 -11.66
CA TYR A 293 21.51 -5.57 -13.06
C TYR A 293 21.08 -6.77 -13.93
N THR A 294 21.69 -7.93 -13.69
CA THR A 294 21.32 -9.20 -14.36
C THR A 294 19.88 -9.58 -14.02
N LEU A 295 19.49 -9.40 -12.77
CA LEU A 295 18.19 -9.75 -12.25
C LEU A 295 17.07 -8.85 -12.80
N ILE A 296 17.32 -7.53 -12.88
CA ILE A 296 16.40 -6.59 -13.53
C ILE A 296 16.26 -6.93 -15.02
N LYS A 297 17.37 -7.19 -15.73
CA LYS A 297 17.31 -7.55 -17.16
C LYS A 297 16.53 -8.84 -17.43
N GLN A 298 16.72 -9.88 -16.62
CA GLN A 298 15.97 -11.13 -16.75
C GLN A 298 14.46 -10.94 -16.53
N SER A 299 14.08 -9.96 -15.70
CA SER A 299 12.67 -9.63 -15.43
C SER A 299 11.99 -8.86 -16.56
N TYR A 300 12.75 -8.19 -17.44
CA TYR A 300 12.24 -7.49 -18.64
C TYR A 300 12.11 -8.39 -19.87
N CYS A 301 12.49 -9.67 -19.78
CA CYS A 301 12.42 -10.64 -20.88
C CYS A 301 11.17 -11.53 -20.87
N TYR A 302 10.10 -11.14 -20.14
CA TYR A 302 8.79 -11.80 -20.18
C TYR A 302 7.66 -10.79 -20.40
#